data_AF-A0A3D2UWP2-F1
#
_entry.id   AF-A0A3D2UWP2-F1
#
_cell.length_a   1.000
_cell.length_b   1.000
_cell.length_c   1.000
_cell.angle_alpha   90.00
_cell.angle_beta   90.00
_cell.angle_gamma   90.00
#
_symmetry.space_group_name_H-M   'P 1'
#
loop_
_entity.id
_entity.type
_entity.pdbx_description
1 polymer ?
#
loop_
_entity_poly.entity_id
_entity_poly.type
_entity_poly.pdbx_seq_one_letter_code
_entity_poly.pdbx_strand_id
1 'polypeptide(L)' 'MKIFGINFNCSPSQKKPITIAVCDFKKSQDLSVLKVEPIYGLKEFDAFLKQKGPWFAGVNFPLGQPNIFVKK' A
#
# COMPACT_ATOMS: atom_id res chain seq x y z
N MET A 1 -2.87 11.86 -12.21
CA MET A 1 -1.64 11.10 -11.86
C MET A 1 -2.04 10.03 -10.88
N LYS A 2 -1.57 8.79 -11.08
CA LYS A 2 -1.91 7.70 -10.16
C LYS A 2 -1.13 7.85 -8.86
N ILE A 3 -1.88 7.86 -7.76
CA ILE A 3 -1.34 7.83 -6.41
C ILE A 3 -1.96 6.63 -5.70
N PHE A 4 -1.16 5.87 -4.97
CA PHE A 4 -1.62 4.71 -4.20
C PHE A 4 -1.40 4.94 -2.70
N GLY A 5 -2.44 4.71 -1.90
CA GLY A 5 -2.32 4.60 -0.44
C GLY A 5 -2.27 3.13 -0.06
N ILE A 6 -1.19 2.66 0.57
CA ILE A 6 -0.95 1.24 0.82
C ILE A 6 -0.86 0.99 2.32
N ASN A 7 -1.76 0.17 2.85
CA ASN A 7 -1.64 -0.40 4.18
C ASN A 7 -0.99 -1.78 4.07
N PHE A 8 0.29 -1.89 4.41
CA PHE A 8 1.07 -3.09 4.17
C PHE A 8 0.89 -4.12 5.31
N ASN A 9 0.94 -5.39 4.94
CA ASN A 9 1.04 -6.51 5.85
C ASN A 9 2.15 -7.45 5.31
N CYS A 10 3.13 -7.79 6.14
CA CYS A 10 4.22 -8.69 5.76
C CYS A 10 3.79 -10.16 5.63
N SER A 11 2.60 -10.52 6.10
CA SER A 11 2.01 -11.85 5.96
C SER A 11 0.55 -11.72 5.54
N PRO A 12 0.30 -11.29 4.28
CA PRO A 12 -1.06 -11.09 3.78
C PRO A 12 -1.81 -12.42 3.71
N SER A 13 -3.11 -12.37 3.99
CA SER A 13 -4.02 -13.51 3.93
C SER A 13 -5.45 -13.02 3.72
N GLN A 14 -6.39 -13.94 3.51
CA GLN A 14 -7.82 -13.61 3.35
C GLN A 14 -8.37 -12.76 4.52
N LYS A 15 -7.89 -13.01 5.75
CA LYS A 15 -8.32 -12.27 6.95
C LYS A 15 -7.61 -10.93 7.12
N LYS A 16 -6.42 -10.77 6.55
CA LYS A 16 -5.59 -9.57 6.71
C LYS A 16 -4.81 -9.29 5.43
N PRO A 17 -5.47 -8.79 4.35
CA PRO A 17 -4.79 -8.47 3.11
C PRO A 17 -3.89 -7.24 3.24
N ILE A 18 -3.05 -6.98 2.24
CA ILE A 18 -2.55 -5.65 1.95
C ILE A 18 -3.70 -4.86 1.32
N THR A 19 -3.98 -3.66 1.82
CA THR A 19 -5.07 -2.82 1.29
C THR A 19 -4.50 -1.67 0.48
N ILE A 20 -4.99 -1.48 -0.74
CA ILE A 20 -4.52 -0.45 -1.66
C ILE A 20 -5.68 0.47 -2.03
N ALA A 21 -5.60 1.73 -1.63
CA ALA A 21 -6.43 2.80 -2.17
C ALA A 21 -5.83 3.24 -3.50
N VAL A 22 -6.60 3.11 -4.58
CA VAL A 22 -6.25 3.57 -5.92
C VAL A 22 -6.83 4.95 -6.11
N CYS A 23 -5.96 5.95 -6.27
CA CYS A 23 -6.37 7.34 -6.37
C CYS A 23 -5.97 7.94 -7.73
N ASP A 24 -6.67 9.00 -8.12
CA ASP A 24 -6.22 9.90 -9.17
C ASP A 24 -6.07 11.30 -8.60
N PHE A 25 -4.90 11.88 -8.82
CA PHE A 25 -4.60 13.26 -8.47
C PHE A 25 -4.68 14.13 -9.72
N LYS A 26 -5.50 15.17 -9.67
CA LYS A 26 -5.55 16.22 -10.68
C LYS A 26 -5.30 17.55 -10.00
N LYS A 27 -4.41 18.36 -10.57
CA LYS A 27 -4.05 19.67 -10.00
C LYS A 27 -5.28 20.59 -9.77
N SER A 28 -6.36 20.39 -10.54
CA SER A 28 -7.60 21.17 -10.45
C SER A 28 -8.68 20.56 -9.56
N GLN A 29 -8.51 19.33 -9.06
CA GLN A 29 -9.58 18.55 -8.39
C GLN A 29 -9.05 17.77 -7.18
N ASP A 30 -7.86 18.12 -6.71
CA ASP A 30 -7.16 17.44 -5.63
C ASP A 30 -7.05 15.91 -5.83
N LEU A 31 -6.92 15.18 -4.72
CA LEU A 31 -6.78 13.73 -4.71
C LEU A 31 -8.15 13.06 -4.53
N SER A 32 -8.52 12.20 -5.46
CA SER A 32 -9.77 11.41 -5.38
C SER A 32 -9.47 9.93 -5.26
N VAL A 33 -10.12 9.24 -4.30
CA VAL A 33 -10.07 7.78 -4.19
C VAL A 33 -11.06 7.17 -5.18
N LEU A 34 -10.57 6.33 -6.10
CA LEU A 34 -11.40 5.66 -7.11
C LEU A 34 -11.94 4.34 -6.60
N LYS A 35 -11.09 3.55 -5.93
CA LYS A 35 -11.42 2.24 -5.37
C LYS A 35 -10.43 1.84 -4.30
N VAL A 36 -10.81 0.87 -3.48
CA VAL A 36 -9.94 0.22 -2.51
C VAL A 36 -9.92 -1.28 -2.82
N GLU A 37 -8.74 -1.83 -3.04
CA GLU A 37 -8.58 -3.23 -3.45
C GLU A 37 -7.71 -4.00 -2.45
N PRO A 38 -8.08 -5.24 -2.12
CA PRO A 38 -7.24 -6.12 -1.33
C PRO A 38 -6.24 -6.88 -2.22
N ILE A 39 -5.02 -7.03 -1.72
CA ILE A 39 -4.01 -7.97 -2.23
C ILE A 39 -3.72 -9.01 -1.14
N TYR A 40 -3.88 -10.28 -1.49
CA TYR A 40 -3.81 -11.38 -0.52
C TYR A 40 -2.45 -12.09 -0.45
N GLY A 41 -1.50 -11.72 -1.30
CA GLY A 41 -0.18 -12.35 -1.36
C GLY A 41 0.93 -11.37 -1.75
N LEU A 42 2.16 -11.70 -1.33
CA LEU A 42 3.33 -10.88 -1.63
C LEU A 42 3.72 -10.94 -3.12
N LYS A 43 3.38 -12.02 -3.82
CA LYS A 43 3.66 -12.17 -5.27
C LYS A 43 2.78 -11.22 -6.09
N GLU A 44 1.51 -11.12 -5.73
CA GLU A 44 0.55 -10.18 -6.32
C GLU A 44 0.95 -8.73 -5.99
N PHE A 45 1.46 -8.48 -4.77
CA PHE A 45 1.98 -7.18 -4.40
C PHE A 45 3.23 -6.78 -5.21
N ASP A 46 4.17 -7.71 -5.41
CA ASP A 46 5.33 -7.50 -6.28
C ASP A 46 4.92 -7.20 -7.73
N ALA A 47 3.94 -7.95 -8.27
CA ALA A 47 3.38 -7.67 -9.59
C ALA A 47 2.72 -6.28 -9.65
N PHE A 48 2.02 -5.86 -8.60
CA PHE A 48 1.46 -4.52 -8.47
C PHE A 48 2.56 -3.44 -8.50
N LEU A 49 3.67 -3.63 -7.79
CA LEU A 49 4.78 -2.68 -7.76
C LEU A 49 5.51 -2.56 -9.12
N LYS A 50 5.44 -3.58 -9.97
CA LYS A 50 6.07 -3.60 -11.31
C LYS A 50 5.25 -2.90 -12.40
N GLN A 51 4.08 -2.33 -12.06
CA GLN A 51 3.29 -1.55 -13.01
C GLN A 51 4.10 -0.37 -13.58
N LYS A 52 3.97 -0.14 -14.90
CA LYS A 52 4.65 0.97 -15.57
C LYS A 52 4.21 2.32 -14.99
N GLY A 53 5.19 3.17 -14.70
CA GLY A 53 4.98 4.53 -14.22
C GLY A 53 4.58 5.53 -15.31
N PRO A 54 4.36 6.80 -14.94
CA PRO A 54 4.60 7.35 -13.61
C PRO A 54 3.43 7.13 -12.63
N TRP A 55 3.76 6.72 -11.41
CA TRP A 55 2.85 6.67 -10.28
C TRP A 55 3.61 6.95 -8.99
N PHE A 56 2.89 7.36 -7.95
CA PHE A 56 3.45 7.59 -6.60
C PHE A 56 2.69 6.73 -5.58
N ALA A 57 3.34 6.35 -4.48
CA ALA A 57 2.66 5.64 -3.39
C ALA A 57 3.10 6.13 -2.01
N GLY A 58 2.13 6.31 -1.12
CA GLY A 58 2.36 6.39 0.32
C GLY A 58 2.12 5.01 0.94
N VAL A 59 3.09 4.51 1.70
CA VAL A 59 3.02 3.15 2.28
C VAL A 59 3.14 3.19 3.81
N ASN A 60 2.15 2.64 4.49
CA ASN A 60 2.19 2.37 5.92
C ASN A 60 2.88 1.01 6.15
N PHE A 61 4.19 1.04 6.30
CA PHE A 61 4.96 -0.14 6.72
C PHE A 61 4.97 -0.24 8.25
N PRO A 62 4.84 -1.45 8.83
CA PRO A 62 4.99 -1.67 10.26
C PRO A 62 6.48 -1.65 10.67
N LEU A 63 7.18 -0.55 10.36
CA LEU A 63 8.58 -0.34 10.74
C LEU A 63 8.62 0.08 12.21
N GLY A 64 8.46 -0.90 13.08
CA GLY A 64 8.65 -0.76 14.53
C GLY A 64 10.01 -1.30 14.96
N GLN A 65 10.50 -0.81 16.10
CA GLN A 65 11.68 -1.38 16.74
C GLN A 65 11.34 -2.77 17.30
N PRO A 66 12.11 -3.83 17.00
CA PRO A 66 11.85 -5.16 17.53
C PRO A 66 11.75 -5.15 19.06
N ASN A 67 10.79 -5.90 19.62
CA ASN A 67 10.52 -5.93 21.07
C ASN A 67 11.77 -6.18 21.93
N ILE A 68 12.74 -6.94 21.42
CA ILE A 68 14.01 -7.23 22.10
C ILE A 68 14.85 -5.99 22.40
N PHE A 69 14.63 -4.88 21.69
CA PHE A 69 15.34 -3.62 21.88
C PHE A 69 14.52 -2.56 22.62
N VAL A 70 13.27 -2.87 22.97
CA VAL A 70 12.34 -1.94 23.65
C VAL A 70 12.03 -2.41 25.07
N LYS A 71 12.14 -3.71 25.34
CA LYS A 71 11.98 -4.27 26.69
C LYS A 71 13.30 -4.13 27.47
N LYS A 72 13.24 -3.44 28.61
CA LYS A 72 14.32 -3.40 29.61
C LYS A 72 14.46 -4.73 30.33
#